data_AF-H3NQZ0-F1
#
_entry.id   AF-H3NQZ0-F1
#
_cell.length_a   1.000
_cell.length_b   1.000
_cell.length_c   1.000
_cell.angle_alpha   90.00
_cell.angle_beta   90.00
_cell.angle_gamma   90.00
#
_symmetry.space_group_name_H-M   'P 1'
#
loop_
_entity.id
_entity.type
_entity.pdbx_description
1 polymer ?
#
loop_
_entity_poly.entity_id
_entity_poly.type
_entity_poly.pdbx_seq_one_letter_code
_entity_poly.pdbx_strand_id
1 'polypeptide(L)'
;MNNDDNNQDMKIQKIRKISSILGANGIILILIIIISNLSYPNILYSIFTTIAIALVFIAAGLAIATWIMEINLAYKRKQYLSILILILTGIFFILLIFRR
;
A
#
# COMPACT_ATOMS: atom_id res chain seq x y z
N MET A 1 -17.21 10.30 -20.36
CA MET A 1 -16.83 9.79 -19.03
C MET A 1 -18.11 9.30 -18.38
N ASN A 2 -18.23 8.01 -18.04
CA ASN A 2 -19.49 7.43 -17.55
C ASN A 2 -19.66 7.68 -16.03
N ASN A 3 -20.90 7.82 -15.54
CA ASN A 3 -21.17 8.11 -14.11
C ASN A 3 -20.61 7.02 -13.18
N ASP A 4 -20.62 5.75 -13.63
CA ASP A 4 -20.06 4.63 -12.88
C ASP A 4 -18.55 4.74 -12.67
N ASP A 5 -17.81 5.20 -13.68
CA ASP A 5 -16.36 5.31 -13.60
C ASP A 5 -15.93 6.42 -12.61
N ASN A 6 -16.73 7.48 -12.50
CA ASN A 6 -16.47 8.58 -11.56
C ASN A 6 -16.68 8.13 -10.09
N ASN A 7 -17.73 7.34 -9.84
CA ASN A 7 -17.97 6.78 -8.51
C ASN A 7 -16.84 5.82 -8.09
N GLN A 8 -16.33 5.01 -9.02
CA GLN A 8 -15.20 4.12 -8.78
C GLN A 8 -13.91 4.89 -8.49
N ASP A 9 -13.60 5.94 -9.26
CA ASP A 9 -12.44 6.82 -9.00
C ASP A 9 -12.47 7.39 -7.58
N MET A 10 -13.63 7.89 -7.15
CA MET A 10 -13.79 8.46 -5.82
C MET A 10 -13.59 7.40 -4.71
N LYS A 11 -14.08 6.17 -4.92
CA LYS A 11 -13.86 5.07 -3.97
C LYS A 11 -12.39 4.70 -3.87
N ILE A 12 -11.70 4.56 -5.01
CA ILE A 12 -10.27 4.23 -5.05
C ILE A 12 -9.45 5.30 -4.35
N GLN A 13 -9.72 6.59 -4.61
CA GLN A 13 -9.02 7.68 -3.93
C GLN A 13 -9.19 7.63 -2.41
N LYS A 14 -10.41 7.32 -1.92
CA LYS A 14 -10.66 7.14 -0.47
C LYS A 14 -9.88 5.96 0.10
N ILE A 15 -9.94 4.80 -0.55
CA ILE A 15 -9.23 3.58 -0.09
C ILE A 15 -7.72 3.81 -0.10
N ARG A 16 -7.19 4.44 -1.15
CA ARG A 16 -5.77 4.77 -1.27
C ARG A 16 -5.33 5.74 -0.17
N LYS A 17 -6.13 6.77 0.13
CA LYS A 17 -5.84 7.70 1.24
C LYS A 17 -5.80 6.98 2.59
N ILE A 18 -6.76 6.08 2.84
CA ILE A 18 -6.79 5.28 4.06
C ILE A 18 -5.57 4.36 4.13
N SER A 19 -5.26 3.64 3.05
CA SER A 19 -4.08 2.79 2.94
C SER A 19 -2.79 3.56 3.21
N SER A 20 -2.62 4.74 2.61
CA SER A 20 -1.44 5.58 2.86
C SER A 20 -1.34 6.06 4.31
N ILE A 21 -2.45 6.47 4.93
CA ILE A 21 -2.47 6.87 6.34
C ILE A 21 -2.09 5.67 7.23
N LEU A 22 -2.65 4.49 6.95
CA LEU A 22 -2.40 3.28 7.73
C LEU A 22 -0.94 2.82 7.60
N GLY A 23 -0.41 2.83 6.38
CA GLY A 23 1.00 2.52 6.11
C GLY A 23 1.96 3.52 6.75
N ALA A 24 1.66 4.82 6.66
CA ALA A 24 2.46 5.86 7.30
C ALA A 24 2.48 5.70 8.83
N ASN A 25 1.33 5.42 9.45
CA ASN A 25 1.26 5.15 10.88
C ASN A 25 2.06 3.90 11.27
N GLY A 26 1.97 2.82 10.48
CA GLY A 26 2.79 1.62 10.69
C GLY A 26 4.28 1.90 10.65
N ILE A 27 4.75 2.67 9.65
CA ILE A 27 6.17 3.06 9.52
C ILE A 27 6.60 3.96 10.69
N ILE A 28 5.78 4.93 11.08
CA ILE A 28 6.04 5.80 12.24
C ILE A 28 6.18 4.97 13.51
N LEU A 29 5.31 3.96 13.71
CA LEU A 29 5.39 3.07 14.85
C LEU A 29 6.73 2.31 14.87
N ILE A 30 7.17 1.79 13.72
CA ILE A 30 8.49 1.12 13.58
C ILE A 30 9.61 2.10 13.93
N LEU A 31 9.54 3.34 13.45
CA LEU A 31 10.55 4.37 13.73
C LEU A 31 10.65 4.66 15.24
N ILE A 32 9.51 4.78 15.93
CA ILE A 32 9.46 4.99 17.38
C ILE A 32 10.10 3.82 18.13
N ILE A 33 9.84 2.59 17.70
CA ILE A 33 10.42 1.39 18.30
C ILE A 33 11.96 1.42 18.18
N ILE A 34 12.48 1.78 17.00
CA ILE A 34 13.92 1.88 16.73
C ILE A 34 14.56 2.97 17.59
N ILE A 35 13.98 4.18 17.61
CA ILE A 35 14.51 5.33 18.38
C ILE A 35 14.50 5.06 19.88
N SER A 36 13.44 4.41 20.36
CA SER A 36 13.30 4.11 21.79
C SER A 36 14.27 3.02 22.24
N ASN A 37 15.05 2.43 21.32
CA ASN A 37 16.01 1.37 21.57
C ASN A 37 15.39 0.21 22.38
N LEU A 38 14.08 0.01 22.20
CA LEU A 38 13.36 -1.12 22.77
C LEU A 38 13.89 -2.34 22.04
N SER A 39 14.94 -2.94 22.61
CA SER A 39 15.52 -4.17 22.11
C SER A 39 14.94 -5.35 22.89
N TYR A 40 14.98 -6.52 22.28
CA TYR A 40 14.68 -7.76 22.98
C TYR A 40 15.49 -7.82 24.29
N PRO A 41 14.91 -8.20 25.45
CA PRO A 41 13.66 -8.97 25.64
C PRO A 41 12.44 -8.15 26.12
N ASN A 42 12.32 -6.86 25.76
CA ASN A 42 11.22 -6.04 26.28
C ASN A 42 9.84 -6.47 25.70
N ILE A 43 8.85 -6.76 26.54
CA ILE A 43 7.50 -7.19 26.11
C ILE A 43 6.82 -6.14 25.23
N LEU A 44 7.08 -4.86 25.51
CA LEU A 44 6.54 -3.74 24.74
C LEU A 44 7.07 -3.77 23.29
N TYR A 45 8.34 -4.15 23.09
CA TYR A 45 8.89 -4.33 21.76
C TYR A 45 8.07 -5.36 20.97
N SER A 46 7.83 -6.53 21.55
CA SER A 46 7.10 -7.60 20.87
C SER A 46 5.68 -7.17 20.46
N ILE A 47 4.97 -6.49 21.36
CA ILE A 47 3.59 -6.04 21.11
C ILE A 47 3.56 -4.95 20.03
N PHE A 48 4.35 -3.88 20.20
CA PHE A 48 4.37 -2.77 19.25
C PHE A 48 4.86 -3.20 17.87
N THR A 49 5.87 -4.07 17.79
CA THR A 49 6.39 -4.55 16.50
C THR A 49 5.37 -5.42 15.78
N THR A 50 4.66 -6.29 16.51
CA THR A 50 3.58 -7.12 15.93
C THR A 50 2.46 -6.24 15.37
N ILE A 51 2.02 -5.23 16.13
CA ILE A 51 0.98 -4.29 15.70
C ILE A 51 1.45 -3.47 14.48
N ALA A 52 2.68 -2.98 14.51
CA ALA A 52 3.26 -2.21 13.41
C ALA A 52 3.30 -3.03 12.11
N ILE A 53 3.80 -4.26 12.19
CA ILE A 53 3.88 -5.18 11.05
C ILE A 53 2.47 -5.47 10.53
N ALA A 54 1.50 -5.76 11.41
CA ALA A 54 0.12 -6.00 11.00
C ALA A 54 -0.48 -4.79 10.27
N LEU A 55 -0.27 -3.56 10.76
CA LEU A 55 -0.70 -2.33 10.09
C LEU A 55 -0.10 -2.19 8.69
N VAL A 56 1.22 -2.39 8.57
CA VAL A 56 1.92 -2.31 7.28
C VAL A 56 1.40 -3.38 6.32
N PHE A 57 1.14 -4.60 6.80
CA PHE A 57 0.61 -5.68 5.97
C PHE A 57 -0.80 -5.39 5.47
N ILE A 58 -1.68 -4.87 6.34
CA ILE A 58 -3.03 -4.45 5.95
C ILE A 58 -2.95 -3.31 4.93
N ALA A 59 -2.09 -2.31 5.17
CA ALA A 59 -1.90 -1.19 4.25
C ALA A 59 -1.42 -1.65 2.87
N ALA A 60 -0.45 -2.58 2.83
CA ALA A 60 0.05 -3.19 1.61
C ALA A 60 -1.04 -3.96 0.86
N GLY A 61 -1.86 -4.75 1.57
CA GLY A 61 -2.99 -5.46 0.99
C GLY A 61 -4.01 -4.51 0.35
N LEU A 62 -4.36 -3.42 1.03
CA LEU A 62 -5.24 -2.38 0.46
C LEU A 62 -4.60 -1.70 -0.75
N ALA A 63 -3.29 -1.42 -0.71
CA ALA A 63 -2.58 -0.79 -1.81
C ALA A 63 -2.63 -1.67 -3.07
N ILE A 64 -2.39 -2.98 -2.93
CA ILE A 64 -2.49 -3.96 -4.02
C ILE A 64 -3.92 -3.99 -4.57
N ALA A 65 -4.93 -4.03 -3.70
CA ALA A 65 -6.33 -4.03 -4.14
C ALA A 65 -6.68 -2.75 -4.92
N THR A 66 -6.25 -1.57 -4.47
CA THR A 66 -6.44 -0.32 -5.22
C THR A 66 -5.73 -0.34 -6.56
N TRP A 67 -4.55 -0.95 -6.61
CA TRP A 67 -3.75 -1.06 -7.82
C TRP A 67 -4.44 -1.90 -8.89
N ILE A 68 -4.98 -3.08 -8.53
CA ILE A 68 -5.79 -3.91 -9.44
C ILE A 68 -7.03 -3.12 -9.93
N MET A 69 -7.69 -2.37 -9.05
CA MET A 69 -8.86 -1.57 -9.43
C MET A 69 -8.50 -0.45 -10.42
N GLU A 70 -7.36 0.22 -10.23
CA GLU A 70 -6.85 1.24 -11.14
C GLU A 70 -6.55 0.66 -12.53
N ILE A 71 -5.99 -0.56 -12.63
CA ILE A 71 -5.78 -1.25 -13.93
C ILE A 71 -7.11 -1.46 -14.66
N ASN A 72 -8.12 -1.95 -13.95
CA ASN A 72 -9.43 -2.23 -14.55
C ASN A 72 -10.11 -0.93 -15.05
N LEU A 73 -10.01 0.15 -14.28
CA LEU A 73 -10.51 1.46 -14.69
C LEU A 73 -9.74 2.03 -15.89
N ALA A 74 -8.42 1.96 -15.88
CA ALA A 74 -7.59 2.44 -16.98
C ALA A 74 -7.86 1.64 -18.27
N TYR A 75 -8.11 0.33 -18.15
CA TYR A 75 -8.54 -0.53 -19.26
C TYR A 75 -9.89 -0.09 -19.83
N LYS A 76 -10.90 0.13 -18.97
CA LYS A 76 -12.22 0.65 -19.39
C LYS A 76 -12.12 2.02 -20.08
N ARG A 77 -11.21 2.89 -19.63
CA ARG A 77 -10.96 4.22 -20.22
C ARG A 77 -10.06 4.20 -21.45
N LYS A 78 -9.59 3.02 -21.89
CA LYS A 78 -8.62 2.83 -23.00
C LYS A 78 -7.36 3.68 -22.84
N GLN A 79 -6.96 3.97 -21.60
CA GLN A 79 -5.77 4.77 -21.29
C GLN A 79 -4.55 3.85 -21.25
N TYR A 80 -4.07 3.44 -22.42
CA TYR A 80 -2.98 2.48 -22.55
C TYR A 80 -1.67 2.94 -21.91
N LEU A 81 -1.38 4.26 -21.90
CA LEU A 81 -0.21 4.82 -21.22
C LEU A 81 -0.24 4.61 -19.70
N SER A 82 -1.39 4.85 -19.06
CA SER A 82 -1.55 4.67 -17.61
C SER A 82 -1.39 3.19 -17.23
N ILE A 83 -1.93 2.28 -18.04
CA ILE A 83 -1.79 0.82 -17.86
C ILE A 83 -0.31 0.41 -17.99
N LEU A 84 0.40 0.95 -18.99
CA LEU A 84 1.81 0.66 -19.21
C LEU A 84 2.66 1.02 -17.99
N ILE A 85 2.47 2.23 -17.45
CA ILE A 85 3.15 2.70 -16.24
C ILE A 85 2.82 1.83 -15.03
N LEU A 86 1.55 1.42 -14.87
CA LEU A 86 1.19 0.50 -13.79
C LEU A 86 1.92 -0.84 -13.95
N ILE A 87 1.80 -1.51 -15.10
CA ILE A 87 2.48 -2.79 -15.33
C ILE A 87 3.99 -2.70 -15.09
N LEU A 88 4.62 -1.61 -15.56
CA LEU A 88 6.05 -1.38 -15.35
C LEU A 88 6.42 -1.25 -13.87
N THR A 89 5.58 -0.57 -13.09
CA THR A 89 5.78 -0.42 -11.64
C THR A 89 5.65 -1.77 -10.92
N GLY A 90 4.72 -2.63 -11.33
CA GLY A 90 4.59 -3.98 -10.74
C GLY A 90 5.76 -4.90 -11.10
N ILE A 91 6.20 -4.87 -12.35
CA ILE A 91 7.40 -5.61 -12.81
C ILE A 91 8.64 -5.15 -12.04
N PHE A 92 8.79 -3.84 -11.84
CA PHE A 92 9.90 -3.29 -11.06
C PHE A 92 9.91 -3.82 -9.62
N PHE A 93 8.73 -3.90 -8.98
CA PHE A 93 8.58 -4.49 -7.65
C PHE A 93 8.97 -5.97 -7.61
N ILE A 94 8.53 -6.76 -8.59
CA ILE A 94 8.85 -8.19 -8.69
C ILE A 94 10.36 -8.39 -8.88
N LEU A 95 10.97 -7.63 -9.79
CA LEU A 95 12.41 -7.68 -10.03
C LEU A 95 13.22 -7.29 -8.79
N LEU A 96 12.73 -6.32 -8.00
CA LEU A 96 13.39 -5.91 -6.76
C LEU A 96 13.33 -7.03 -5.71
N ILE A 97 12.18 -7.71 -5.58
CA ILE A 97 12.01 -8.84 -4.66
C ILE A 97 12.83 -10.05 -5.08
N PHE A 98 12.90 -10.36 -6.38
CA PHE A 98 13.60 -11.54 -6.89
C PHE A 98 15.13 -11.36 -6.96
N ARG A 99 15.61 -10.11 -6.93
CA ARG A 99 17.04 -9.79 -6.92
C ARG A 99 17.67 -9.92 -5.52
N ARG A 100 16.86 -10.05 -4.47
CA ARG A 100 17.33 -10.25 -3.09
C ARG A 100 17.37 -11.74 -2.76
#